data_AF-A0AAW1X0C0-F1
#
_entry.id   AF-A0AAW1X0C0-F1
#
_cell.length_a   1.000
_cell.length_b   1.000
_cell.length_c   1.000
_cell.angle_alpha   90.00
_cell.angle_beta   90.00
_cell.angle_gamma   90.00
#
_symmetry.space_group_name_H-M   'P 1'
#
loop_
_entity.id
_entity.type
_entity.pdbx_description
1 polymer ?
#
loop_
_entity_poly.entity_id
_entity_poly.type
_entity_poly.pdbx_seq_one_letter_code
_entity_poly.pdbx_strand_id
1 'polypeptide(L)'
;MDEAIEAMKQGFTTLQDCHWRPSDDTVMAFAEYFERQQKIEDANWYIRVIHNLGFASLPLYKSLLRMHHYARRSASHVLEMMEKDKIEMDDETSALVRAINVSL
;
A
#
# COMPACT_ATOMS: atom_id res chain seq x y z
N MET A 1 3.92 -0.38 -18.35
CA MET A 1 3.76 0.01 -16.93
C MET A 1 4.99 -0.31 -16.10
N ASP A 2 5.75 -1.35 -16.42
CA ASP A 2 6.97 -1.66 -15.65
C ASP A 2 8.05 -0.59 -15.76
N GLU A 3 8.27 -0.04 -16.97
CA GLU A 3 9.14 1.15 -17.16
C GLU A 3 8.64 2.37 -16.37
N ALA A 4 7.32 2.53 -16.23
CA ALA A 4 6.74 3.61 -15.45
C ALA A 4 6.97 3.41 -13.95
N ILE A 5 6.98 2.16 -13.47
CA ILE A 5 7.31 1.83 -12.09
C ILE A 5 8.78 2.10 -11.80
N GLU A 6 9.68 1.77 -12.73
CA GLU A 6 11.10 2.07 -12.56
C GLU A 6 11.36 3.58 -12.58
N ALA A 7 10.73 4.32 -13.49
CA ALA A 7 10.79 5.78 -13.49
C ALA A 7 10.21 6.38 -12.19
N MET A 8 9.10 5.83 -11.68
CA MET A 8 8.50 6.22 -10.42
C MET A 8 9.45 5.94 -9.23
N LYS A 9 10.04 4.73 -9.16
CA LYS A 9 11.05 4.35 -8.16
C LYS A 9 12.22 5.33 -8.15
N GLN A 10 12.78 5.62 -9.32
CA GLN A 10 13.86 6.60 -9.47
C GLN A 10 13.42 7.99 -9.02
N GLY A 11 12.24 8.45 -9.45
CA GLY A 11 11.67 9.72 -9.02
C GLY A 11 11.58 9.82 -7.49
N PHE A 12 11.02 8.81 -6.84
CA PHE A 12 10.89 8.78 -5.38
C PHE A 12 12.25 8.84 -4.65
N THR A 13 13.32 8.25 -5.19
CA THR A 13 14.66 8.35 -4.58
C THR A 13 15.24 9.76 -4.59
N THR A 14 14.74 10.64 -5.47
CA THR A 14 15.24 12.01 -5.63
C THR A 14 14.47 13.06 -4.81
N LEU A 15 13.43 12.66 -4.06
CA LEU A 15 12.52 13.58 -3.37
C LEU A 15 13.03 14.15 -2.04
N GLN A 16 14.33 14.10 -1.75
CA GLN A 16 14.88 14.52 -0.44
C GLN A 16 14.43 15.94 -0.02
N ASP A 17 14.21 16.84 -0.99
CA ASP A 17 13.78 18.23 -0.75
C ASP A 17 12.47 18.61 -1.50
N CYS A 18 11.70 17.63 -1.98
CA CYS A 18 10.53 17.89 -2.81
C CYS A 18 9.24 17.55 -2.08
N HIS A 19 8.34 18.53 -1.92
CA HIS A 19 6.98 18.34 -1.40
C HIS A 19 6.05 17.74 -2.45
N TRP A 20 6.49 16.68 -3.13
CA TRP A 20 5.65 16.02 -4.12
C TRP A 20 4.54 15.24 -3.41
N ARG A 21 3.30 15.61 -3.75
CA ARG A 21 2.09 14.91 -3.32
C ARG A 21 1.28 14.54 -4.56
N PRO A 22 1.35 13.29 -5.06
CA PRO A 22 0.44 12.82 -6.10
C PRO A 22 -1.02 12.95 -5.65
N SER A 23 -1.93 13.06 -6.63
CA SER A 23 -3.37 13.01 -6.36
C SER A 23 -3.79 11.64 -5.84
N ASP A 24 -4.87 11.59 -5.06
CA ASP A 24 -5.42 10.33 -4.54
C ASP A 24 -5.76 9.35 -5.67
N ASP A 25 -6.29 9.85 -6.80
CA ASP A 25 -6.57 9.03 -7.99
C ASP A 25 -5.30 8.39 -8.57
N THR A 26 -4.20 9.14 -8.61
CA THR A 26 -2.90 8.60 -9.05
C THR A 26 -2.41 7.53 -8.09
N VAL A 27 -2.55 7.76 -6.78
CA VAL A 27 -2.13 6.80 -5.76
C VAL A 27 -2.90 5.49 -5.89
N MET A 28 -4.22 5.59 -6.05
CA MET A 28 -5.07 4.42 -6.20
C MET A 28 -4.85 3.70 -7.53
N ALA A 29 -4.62 4.41 -8.63
CA ALA A 29 -4.34 3.79 -9.92
C ALA A 29 -3.08 2.90 -9.90
N PHE A 30 -2.03 3.31 -9.18
CA PHE A 30 -0.85 2.47 -8.97
C PHE A 30 -1.15 1.26 -8.09
N ALA A 31 -1.86 1.44 -6.98
CA ALA A 31 -2.27 0.35 -6.10
C ALA A 31 -3.10 -0.72 -6.85
N GLU A 32 -4.10 -0.27 -7.62
CA GLU A 32 -4.93 -1.14 -8.46
C GLU A 32 -4.11 -1.88 -9.51
N TYR A 33 -3.11 -1.22 -10.11
CA TYR A 33 -2.20 -1.91 -11.02
C TYR A 33 -1.46 -3.06 -10.32
N PHE A 34 -0.87 -2.80 -9.16
CA PHE A 34 -0.14 -3.84 -8.43
C PHE A 34 -1.05 -4.99 -8.01
N GLU A 35 -2.27 -4.70 -7.55
CA GLU A 35 -3.28 -5.69 -7.18
C GLU A 35 -3.67 -6.56 -8.38
N ARG A 36 -4.03 -5.94 -9.52
CA ARG A 36 -4.42 -6.66 -10.74
C ARG A 36 -3.30 -7.51 -11.33
N GLN A 37 -2.05 -7.07 -11.21
CA GLN A 37 -0.88 -7.80 -11.69
C GLN A 37 -0.29 -8.76 -10.63
N GLN A 38 -0.90 -8.85 -9.45
CA GLN A 38 -0.41 -9.65 -8.31
C GLN A 38 1.05 -9.35 -7.91
N LYS A 39 1.48 -8.09 -8.08
CA LYS A 39 2.85 -7.62 -7.80
C LYS A 39 3.00 -7.21 -6.33
N ILE A 40 2.89 -8.17 -5.42
CA ILE A 40 2.86 -7.90 -3.97
C ILE A 40 4.15 -7.25 -3.44
N GLU A 41 5.32 -7.57 -4.00
CA GLU A 41 6.58 -6.94 -3.56
C GLU A 41 6.65 -5.47 -3.97
N ASP A 42 6.25 -5.15 -5.20
CA ASP A 42 6.17 -3.76 -5.66
C ASP A 42 5.11 -2.98 -4.85
N ALA A 43 3.97 -3.60 -4.53
CA ALA A 43 2.94 -3.01 -3.68
C ALA A 43 3.46 -2.72 -2.26
N ASN A 44 4.20 -3.66 -1.65
CA ASN A 44 4.82 -3.49 -0.34
C ASN A 44 5.88 -2.39 -0.31
N TRP A 45 6.67 -2.25 -1.38
CA TRP A 45 7.60 -1.14 -1.51
C TRP A 45 6.85 0.18 -1.68
N TYR A 46 5.83 0.21 -2.54
CA TYR A 46 5.05 1.39 -2.86
C TYR A 46 4.35 1.97 -1.62
N ILE A 47 3.67 1.14 -0.82
CA ILE A 47 3.00 1.61 0.39
C ILE A 47 3.98 2.26 1.38
N ARG A 48 5.21 1.74 1.50
CA ARG A 48 6.21 2.29 2.41
C ARG A 48 6.60 3.70 1.99
N VAL A 49 6.69 3.94 0.68
CA VAL A 49 6.94 5.28 0.14
C VAL A 49 5.79 6.22 0.46
N ILE A 50 4.54 5.82 0.18
CA ILE A 50 3.37 6.66 0.43
C ILE A 50 3.15 6.93 1.94
N HIS A 51 3.37 5.93 2.78
CA HIS A 51 3.40 6.06 4.24
C HIS A 51 4.44 7.10 4.69
N ASN A 52 5.69 7.00 4.20
CA ASN A 52 6.75 7.94 4.56
C ASN A 52 6.47 9.38 4.10
N LEU A 53 5.68 9.55 3.03
CA LEU A 53 5.25 10.86 2.56
C LEU A 53 4.03 11.41 3.33
N GLY A 54 3.43 10.61 4.23
CA GLY A 54 2.41 11.06 5.19
C GLY A 54 1.01 11.25 4.60
N PHE A 55 0.68 10.60 3.49
CA PHE A 55 -0.65 10.70 2.88
C PHE A 55 -1.28 9.34 2.50
N ALA A 56 -0.83 8.25 3.11
CA ALA A 56 -1.50 6.96 2.99
C ALA A 56 -2.93 7.02 3.55
N SER A 57 -3.84 6.23 2.98
CA SER A 57 -5.27 6.26 3.27
C SER A 57 -5.82 4.86 3.51
N LEU A 58 -6.98 4.76 4.19
CA LEU A 58 -7.64 3.47 4.44
C LEU A 58 -7.91 2.69 3.14
N PRO A 59 -8.42 3.28 2.03
CA PRO A 59 -8.60 2.54 0.77
C PRO A 59 -7.30 1.93 0.24
N LEU A 60 -6.19 2.65 0.34
CA LEU A 60 -4.88 2.18 -0.08
C LEU A 60 -4.41 1.00 0.78
N TYR A 61 -4.51 1.11 2.10
CA TYR A 61 -4.18 0.02 3.02
C TYR A 61 -5.07 -1.21 2.79
N LYS A 62 -6.37 -1.01 2.56
CA LYS A 62 -7.32 -2.07 2.27
C LYS A 62 -6.95 -2.86 0.99
N SER A 63 -6.53 -2.19 -0.08
CA SER A 63 -6.02 -2.86 -1.30
C SER A 63 -4.83 -3.77 -0.98
N LEU A 64 -3.87 -3.28 -0.20
CA LEU A 64 -2.71 -4.07 0.18
C LEU A 64 -3.06 -5.26 1.08
N LEU A 65 -3.97 -5.08 2.05
CA LEU A 65 -4.47 -6.17 2.88
C LEU A 65 -5.14 -7.27 2.04
N ARG A 66 -5.89 -6.91 0.99
CA ARG A 66 -6.48 -7.90 0.07
C ARG A 66 -5.39 -8.69 -0.63
N MET A 67 -4.34 -8.03 -1.12
CA MET A 67 -3.20 -8.71 -1.73
C MET A 67 -2.52 -9.69 -0.77
N HIS A 68 -2.30 -9.31 0.49
CA HIS A 68 -1.73 -10.21 1.52
C HIS A 68 -2.63 -11.40 1.82
N HIS A 69 -3.94 -11.17 1.91
CA HIS A 69 -4.92 -12.24 2.07
C HIS A 69 -4.86 -13.24 0.91
N TYR A 70 -4.90 -12.77 -0.34
CA TYR A 70 -4.80 -13.62 -1.52
C TYR A 70 -3.47 -14.37 -1.61
N ALA A 71 -2.36 -13.72 -1.26
CA ALA A 71 -1.03 -14.32 -1.28
C ALA A 71 -0.76 -15.25 -0.08
N ARG A 72 -1.70 -15.34 0.89
CA ARG A 72 -1.52 -16.05 2.18
C ARG A 72 -0.25 -15.63 2.91
N ARG A 73 -0.02 -14.32 3.00
CA ARG A 73 1.14 -13.74 3.67
C ARG A 73 0.72 -12.90 4.88
N SER A 74 1.64 -12.78 5.84
CA SER A 74 1.48 -11.86 6.96
C SER A 74 1.37 -10.43 6.48
N ALA A 75 0.39 -9.72 7.03
CA ALA A 75 0.21 -8.28 6.83
C ALA A 75 0.65 -7.46 8.06
N SER A 76 1.45 -8.03 8.98
CA SER A 76 1.84 -7.35 10.22
C SER A 76 2.48 -5.98 9.98
N HIS A 77 3.36 -5.85 8.99
CA HIS A 77 3.96 -4.55 8.65
C HIS A 77 2.94 -3.55 8.13
N VAL A 78 1.87 -4.00 7.47
CA VAL A 78 0.78 -3.14 6.99
C VAL A 78 0.01 -2.57 8.18
N LEU A 79 -0.31 -3.41 9.17
CA LEU A 79 -1.01 -3.00 10.38
C LEU A 79 -0.18 -2.01 11.20
N GLU A 80 1.13 -2.22 11.32
CA GLU A 80 2.04 -1.27 11.98
C GLU A 80 2.05 0.10 11.29
N MET A 81 1.99 0.16 9.96
CA MET A 81 1.93 1.43 9.23
C MET A 81 0.56 2.12 9.42
N MET A 82 -0.54 1.36 9.38
CA MET A 82 -1.88 1.89 9.67
C MET A 82 -1.98 2.50 11.07
N GLU A 83 -1.41 1.83 12.07
CA GLU A 83 -1.37 2.34 13.45
C GLU A 83 -0.59 3.65 13.53
N LYS A 84 0.60 3.72 12.91
CA LYS A 84 1.42 4.94 12.86
C LYS A 84 0.71 6.10 12.18
N ASP A 85 -0.03 5.81 11.10
CA ASP A 85 -0.82 6.80 10.37
C ASP A 85 -2.16 7.12 11.05
N LYS A 86 -2.46 6.48 12.19
CA LYS A 86 -3.70 6.64 12.96
C LYS A 86 -4.95 6.38 12.10
N ILE A 87 -4.84 5.40 11.21
CA ILE A 87 -5.94 4.98 10.35
C ILE A 87 -6.86 4.04 11.12
N GLU A 88 -8.11 4.46 11.33
CA GLU A 88 -9.14 3.61 11.92
C GLU A 88 -9.62 2.56 10.90
N MET A 89 -9.79 1.33 11.37
CA MET A 89 -10.34 0.25 10.56
C MET A 89 -11.87 0.33 10.53
N ASP A 90 -12.44 0.23 9.33
CA ASP A 90 -13.86 -0.06 9.19
C ASP A 90 -14.14 -1.58 9.37
N ASP A 91 -15.43 -1.94 9.35
CA ASP A 91 -15.86 -3.33 9.53
C ASP A 91 -15.29 -4.26 8.45
N GLU A 92 -15.23 -3.80 7.20
CA GLU A 92 -14.68 -4.56 6.08
C GLU A 92 -13.19 -4.84 6.29
N THR A 93 -12.42 -3.82 6.68
CA THR A 93 -10.98 -3.93 6.95
C THR A 93 -10.73 -4.85 8.13
N SER A 94 -11.52 -4.72 9.19
CA SER A 94 -11.45 -5.58 10.37
C SER A 94 -11.72 -7.05 10.03
N ALA A 95 -12.71 -7.33 9.19
CA ALA A 95 -13.01 -8.68 8.71
C ALA A 95 -11.85 -9.25 7.87
N LEU A 96 -11.25 -8.43 7.01
CA LEU A 96 -10.10 -8.83 6.19
C LEU A 96 -8.88 -9.18 7.02
N VAL A 97 -8.56 -8.37 8.05
CA VAL A 97 -7.44 -8.66 8.97
C VAL A 97 -7.66 -9.97 9.72
N ARG A 98 -8.88 -10.24 10.19
CA ARG A 98 -9.23 -11.53 10.82
C ARG A 98 -9.01 -12.69 9.85
N ALA A 99 -9.42 -12.55 8.59
CA ALA A 99 -9.26 -13.60 7.58
C ALA A 99 -7.79 -13.92 7.27
N ILE A 100 -6.91 -12.90 7.29
CA ILE A 100 -5.45 -13.08 7.14
C ILE A 100 -4.90 -13.89 8.33
N ASN A 101 -5.24 -13.50 9.55
CA ASN A 101 -4.71 -14.13 10.77
C ASN A 101 -5.18 -15.58 10.99
N VAL A 102 -6.32 -15.96 10.44
CA VAL A 102 -6.82 -17.36 10.47
C VAL A 102 -6.15 -18.24 9.42
N SER A 103 -5.54 -17.64 8.38
CA SER A 103 -4.97 -18.35 7.24
C SER A 103 -3.47 -18.63 7.35
N LEU A 104 -2.83 -18.22 8.46
CA LEU A 104 -1.41 -18.40 8.79
C LEU A 104 -1.26 -19.37 9.96
#